data_AF-A0A4Q3JUX9-F1
#
_entry.id   AF-A0A4Q3JUX9-F1
#
_cell.length_a   1.000
_cell.length_b   1.000
_cell.length_c   1.000
_cell.angle_alpha   90.00
_cell.angle_beta   90.00
_cell.angle_gamma   90.00
#
_symmetry.space_group_name_H-M   'P 1'
#
loop_
_entity.id
_entity.type
_entity.pdbx_description
1 polymer ?
#
loop_
_entity_poly.entity_id
_entity_poly.type
_entity_poly.pdbx_seq_one_letter_code
_entity_poly.pdbx_strand_id
1 'polypeptide(L)' 'MFVQEAAGKFARTAVSLGRPSGNLVEVTSGIEAGVRVVVEGVFTLRSQAQKDELKGHED' A
#
# COMPACT_ATOMS: atom_id res chain seq x y z
N MET A 1 2.23 2.28 1.09
CA MET A 1 0.77 2.18 1.23
C MET A 1 0.25 1.12 0.27
N PHE A 2 -0.85 0.43 0.56
CA PHE A 2 -1.56 -0.35 -0.47
C PHE A 2 -2.79 0.43 -0.92
N VAL A 3 -2.95 0.58 -2.23
CA VAL A 3 -4.10 1.24 -2.86
C VAL A 3 -4.93 0.22 -3.63
N GLN A 4 -6.24 0.40 -3.65
CA GLN A 4 -7.14 -0.39 -4.48
C GLN A 4 -7.25 0.26 -5.87
N GLU A 5 -6.70 -0.39 -6.89
CA GLU A 5 -6.81 0.06 -8.29
C GLU A 5 -8.14 -0.38 -8.92
N ALA A 6 -8.61 -1.57 -8.55
CA ALA A 6 -9.86 -2.14 -9.00
C ALA A 6 -10.41 -3.13 -7.96
N ALA A 7 -11.63 -3.62 -8.17
CA ALA A 7 -12.20 -4.67 -7.30
C ALA A 7 -11.25 -5.89 -7.25
N GLY A 8 -10.80 -6.24 -6.04
CA GLY A 8 -9.84 -7.33 -5.82
C GLY A 8 -8.39 -7.08 -6.27
N LYS A 9 -8.06 -5.92 -6.86
CA LYS A 9 -6.70 -5.59 -7.30
C LYS A 9 -6.07 -4.49 -6.44
N PHE A 10 -4.92 -4.81 -5.87
CA PHE A 10 -4.19 -3.91 -4.96
C PHE A 10 -2.77 -3.69 -5.47
N ALA A 11 -2.30 -2.45 -5.38
CA ALA A 11 -0.94 -2.08 -5.74
C ALA A 11 -0.21 -1.45 -4.55
N ARG A 12 1.10 -1.69 -4.45
CA ARG A 12 1.95 -1.05 -3.44
C ARG A 12 2.43 0.28 -3.97
N THR A 13 2.05 1.35 -3.28
CA THR A 13 2.42 2.72 -3.64
C THR A 13 3.31 3.30 -2.57
N ALA A 14 4.46 3.85 -2.98
CA ALA A 14 5.31 4.63 -2.08
C ALA A 14 4.61 5.94 -1.73
N VAL A 15 4.58 6.29 -0.45
CA VAL A 15 3.99 7.54 0.04
C VAL A 15 4.99 8.25 0.94
N SER A 16 5.01 9.58 0.87
CA SER A 16 5.74 10.41 1.82
C SER A 16 4.80 10.81 2.94
N LEU A 17 5.27 10.65 4.18
CA LEU A 17 4.52 11.01 5.36
C LEU A 17 5.01 12.37 5.87
N GLY A 18 4.06 13.22 6.24
CA GLY A 18 4.30 14.50 6.87
C GLY A 18 4.18 14.40 8.38
N ARG A 19 3.56 15.41 9.00
CA ARG A 19 3.45 15.46 10.46
C ARG A 19 2.40 14.46 10.99
N PRO A 20 2.70 13.74 12.08
CA PRO A 20 1.68 13.00 12.81
C PRO A 20 0.83 13.94 13.67
N SER A 21 -0.44 13.58 13.88
CA SER A 21 -1.38 14.27 14.75
C SER A 21 -2.33 13.26 15.41
N GLY A 22 -2.08 12.94 16.68
CA GLY A 22 -2.82 11.91 17.41
C GLY A 22 -2.74 10.56 16.70
N ASN A 23 -3.88 10.04 16.26
CA ASN A 23 -3.99 8.77 15.54
C ASN A 23 -3.94 8.92 14.01
N LEU A 24 -3.62 10.12 13.52
CA LEU A 24 -3.55 10.44 12.10
C LEU A 24 -2.11 10.77 11.69
N VAL A 25 -1.78 10.52 10.43
CA VAL A 25 -0.54 10.95 9.81
C VAL A 25 -0.86 11.64 8.49
N GLU A 26 -0.22 12.79 8.27
CA GLU A 26 -0.31 13.50 7.00
C GLU A 26 0.37 12.69 5.88
N VAL A 27 -0.24 12.66 4.71
CA VAL A 27 0.38 12.15 3.48
C VAL A 27 0.67 13.33 2.58
N THR A 28 1.95 13.56 2.29
CA THR A 28 2.40 14.74 1.52
C THR A 28 2.63 14.43 0.05
N SER A 29 2.85 13.16 -0.30
CA SER A 29 2.93 12.72 -1.70
C SER A 29 2.69 11.21 -1.86
N GLY A 30 2.43 10.80 -3.11
CA GLY A 30 2.36 9.40 -3.52
C GLY A 30 0.95 8.86 -3.75
N ILE A 31 -0.09 9.53 -3.27
CA ILE A 31 -1.50 9.19 -3.56
C ILE A 31 -2.34 10.45 -3.70
N GLU A 32 -3.41 10.36 -4.48
CA GLU A 32 -4.35 11.46 -4.71
C GLU A 32 -5.61 11.32 -3.84
N ALA A 33 -6.30 12.44 -3.63
CA ALA A 33 -7.59 12.43 -2.95
C ALA A 33 -8.61 11.57 -3.72
N GLY A 34 -9.44 10.82 -2.99
CA GLY A 34 -10.42 9.91 -3.58
C GLY A 34 -9.90 8.49 -3.85
N VAL A 35 -8.59 8.25 -3.75
CA VAL A 35 -8.03 6.90 -3.82
C VAL A 35 -8.42 6.09 -2.58
N ARG A 36 -8.82 4.84 -2.80
CA ARG A 36 -9.10 3.88 -1.72
C ARG A 36 -7.80 3.24 -1.24
N VAL A 37 -7.54 3.35 0.05
CA VAL A 37 -6.38 2.75 0.71
C VAL A 37 -6.79 1.59 1.61
N VAL A 38 -5.89 0.62 1.77
CA VAL A 38 -6.11 -0.52 2.65
C VAL A 38 -5.65 -0.18 4.06
N VAL A 39 -6.57 -0.21 5.02
CA VAL A 39 -6.29 0.05 6.45
C VAL A 39 -6.28 -1.21 7.31
N GLU A 40 -6.88 -2.29 6.84
CA GLU A 40 -6.95 -3.60 7.52
C GLU A 40 -6.48 -4.72 6.60
N GLY A 41 -5.88 -5.79 7.15
CA GLY A 41 -5.40 -6.92 6.34
C GLY A 41 -4.13 -6.64 5.52
N VAL A 42 -3.44 -5.53 5.79
CA VAL A 42 -2.17 -5.14 5.12
C VAL A 42 -1.10 -6.22 5.24
N PHE A 43 -1.10 -6.99 6.34
CA PHE A 43 -0.16 -8.11 6.52
C PHE A 43 -0.30 -9.18 5.44
N THR A 44 -1.54 -9.60 5.14
CA THR A 44 -1.83 -10.59 4.11
C THR A 44 -1.35 -10.12 2.72
N LEU A 45 -1.62 -8.86 2.38
CA LEU A 45 -1.16 -8.28 1.11
C LEU A 45 0.38 -8.24 1.03
N ARG A 46 1.07 -7.92 2.13
CA ARG A 46 2.54 -7.98 2.18
C ARG A 46 3.07 -9.41 2.02
N SER A 47 2.42 -10.41 2.61
CA SER A 47 2.82 -11.81 2.46
C SER A 47 2.59 -12.33 1.05
N GLN A 48 1.53 -11.90 0.37
CA GLN A 48 1.28 -12.24 -1.03
C GLN A 48 2.31 -11.57 -1.96
N ALA A 49 2.53 -10.25 -1.82
CA ALA A 49 3.51 -9.53 -2.62
C ALA A 49 4.93 -10.10 -2.52
N GLN A 50 5.38 -10.46 -1.31
CA GLN A 50 6.69 -11.10 -1.12
C GLN A 50 6.79 -12.48 -1.78
N LYS A 51 5.70 -13.27 -1.78
CA LYS A 51 5.70 -14.58 -2.47
C LYS A 51 5.80 -14.41 -3.99
N ASP A 52 5.15 -13.39 -4.55
CA ASP A 52 5.27 -13.06 -5.96
C ASP A 52 6.68 -12.54 -6.31
N GLU A 53 7.28 -11.68 -5.47
CA GLU A 53 8.67 -11.22 -5.65
C GLU A 53 9.69 -12.38 -5.61
N LEU A 54 9.50 -13.37 -4.74
CA LEU A 54 10.38 -14.54 -4.64
C LEU A 54 10.24 -15.51 -5.82
N LYS A 55 9.06 -15.61 -6.44
CA LYS A 55 8.84 -16.42 -7.65
C LYS A 55 9.42 -15.79 -8.92
N GLY A 56 9.77 -14.51 -8.89
CA GLY A 56 10.45 -13.82 -9.99
C GLY A 56 11.97 -13.99 -10.01
N HIS A 57 12.55 -14.74 -9.06
CA HIS A 57 13.99 -15.00 -8.96
C HIS A 57 14.27 -16.51 -9.12
N GLU A 58 13.82 -17.08 -10.23
CA GLU A 58 14.27 -18.38 -10.73
C GLU A 58 14.71 -18.16 -12.19
N ASP A 59 15.98 -17.76 -12.37
CA ASP A 59 16.74 -17.84 -13.63
C ASP A 59 17.94 -18.77 -13.41
#